data_AF-A0A957VDL3-F1
#
_entry.id   AF-A0A957VDL3-F1
#
_cell.length_a   1.000
_cell.length_b   1.000
_cell.length_c   1.000
_cell.angle_alpha   90.00
_cell.angle_beta   90.00
_cell.angle_gamma   90.00
#
_symmetry.space_group_name_H-M   'P 1'
#
loop_
_entity.id
_entity.type
_entity.pdbx_description
1 polymer ?
#
loop_
_entity_poly.entity_id
_entity_poly.type
_entity_poly.pdbx_seq_one_letter_code
_entity_poly.pdbx_strand_id
1 'polypeptide(L)'
;MSDQTPPTGPKRIMLISGDTLPLPGLPTTGAGLRAWGLAKGLEANGHQVHLLMPESAIGKYSAQTDLATLRPYLYSQTDNEYSLRRRLIEIEPEIVILQHWPLASSLQVKPGVPVVIDFHGPVMLESLYQDRADYQHLFMEKLRVVAEKGNYFTCAGENQRHYFYAWLMMAGFDVREDLIGVVPVCVSPEQPKREPFTDTVHFVYGGVYLPWQDPVLPLETLLNTIEARGQGQLDFFGGQHTFLKLPSGPFEQLKARVEGSAQAKNFGMVPHAQLIDHYRRAHVAFDLMQRNPERELAFTTRTVEYLWCGLPVVYNDYGELAGYIKAYDAGWTLDPQDAGAIRAVIEQILDDPALVAAKSANASRLAQERLNWQQAVAPLDQFCRQPCHHKPRQFVSLNELHAQKNLAMVTEAALPYVRRYRRSLPARLTALAKHTGKKLLGRRFYFNRLDRPAYVLPELTQGQRWGQTFVAEENHLSGITLLIGTHGRINTCDLTLHLRESATAQTELRTVSVNAAFLQDVKYFQFSFDPIAGTKGKRLFFEVESPDGVHSDAVSLFAYTDRLDEQRQLSLNGKAMAGELVYTLSYYL
;
A
#
# COMPACT_ATOMS: atom_id res chain seq x y z
N MET A 1 31.40 -23.97 -8.81
CA MET A 1 30.71 -24.18 -10.11
C MET A 1 29.25 -24.38 -9.78
N SER A 2 28.29 -23.51 -10.09
CA SER A 2 28.17 -22.57 -11.20
C SER A 2 27.93 -21.14 -10.73
N ASP A 3 28.73 -20.22 -11.26
CA ASP A 3 28.47 -18.79 -11.29
C ASP A 3 27.34 -18.57 -12.32
N GLN A 4 26.08 -18.69 -11.90
CA GLN A 4 24.94 -18.33 -12.74
C GLN A 4 24.67 -16.83 -12.52
N THR A 5 25.34 -15.99 -13.31
CA THR A 5 24.85 -14.63 -13.55
C THR A 5 23.37 -14.72 -13.91
N PRO A 6 22.47 -14.04 -13.17
CA PRO A 6 21.04 -14.10 -13.46
C PRO A 6 20.80 -13.62 -14.90
N PRO A 7 19.88 -14.26 -15.64
CA PRO A 7 19.61 -13.87 -17.02
C PRO A 7 19.13 -12.42 -17.08
N THR A 8 19.88 -11.57 -17.79
CA THR A 8 19.63 -10.13 -18.02
C THR A 8 18.55 -9.88 -19.09
N GLY A 9 17.86 -10.93 -19.52
CA GLY A 9 16.82 -10.89 -20.53
C GLY A 9 15.49 -10.34 -20.00
N PRO A 10 14.49 -10.21 -20.88
CA PRO A 10 13.12 -9.88 -20.53
C PRO A 10 12.58 -10.67 -19.34
N LYS A 11 11.73 -10.02 -18.54
CA LYS A 11 11.06 -10.60 -17.37
C LYS A 11 9.56 -10.63 -17.55
N ARG A 12 8.91 -11.60 -16.90
CA ARG A 12 7.47 -11.57 -16.63
C ARG A 12 7.18 -10.73 -15.39
N ILE A 13 6.45 -9.64 -15.58
CA ILE A 13 6.20 -8.64 -14.54
C ILE A 13 4.69 -8.55 -14.30
N MET A 14 4.28 -8.60 -13.04
CA MET A 14 2.91 -8.28 -12.64
C MET A 14 2.89 -6.87 -12.05
N LEU A 15 2.23 -5.92 -12.71
CA LEU A 15 2.10 -4.54 -12.23
C LEU A 15 0.67 -4.31 -11.73
N ILE A 16 0.52 -3.91 -10.48
CA ILE A 16 -0.77 -3.71 -9.83
C ILE A 16 -1.01 -2.21 -9.66
N SER A 17 -2.02 -1.68 -10.35
CA SER A 17 -2.58 -0.34 -10.16
C SER A 17 -3.55 -0.33 -8.99
N GLY A 18 -3.48 0.70 -8.15
CA GLY A 18 -4.50 0.96 -7.13
C GLY A 18 -5.78 1.59 -7.69
N ASP A 19 -5.78 1.96 -8.98
CA ASP A 19 -6.77 2.87 -9.56
C ASP A 19 -7.05 2.61 -11.05
N THR A 20 -7.99 3.36 -11.63
CA THR A 20 -8.53 3.17 -12.98
C THR A 20 -7.50 3.44 -14.08
N LEU A 21 -7.15 2.39 -14.83
CA LEU A 21 -6.28 2.47 -16.00
C LEU A 21 -6.94 3.23 -17.18
N PRO A 22 -6.17 3.84 -18.09
CA PRO A 22 -6.68 4.55 -19.26
C PRO A 22 -7.15 3.58 -20.37
N LEU A 23 -8.00 2.61 -20.04
CA LEU A 23 -8.57 1.66 -20.99
C LEU A 23 -9.75 2.29 -21.76
N PRO A 24 -10.06 1.80 -22.97
CA PRO A 24 -11.14 2.34 -23.80
C PRO A 24 -12.47 2.45 -23.05
N GLY A 25 -13.13 3.60 -23.15
CA GLY A 25 -14.42 3.86 -22.51
C GLY A 25 -14.36 4.26 -21.03
N LEU A 26 -13.19 4.22 -20.39
CA LEU A 26 -13.04 4.60 -18.98
C LEU A 26 -12.39 5.99 -18.83
N PRO A 27 -12.79 6.79 -17.83
CA PRO A 27 -11.93 7.85 -17.33
C PRO A 27 -10.71 7.25 -16.62
N THR A 28 -9.75 8.07 -16.23
CA THR A 28 -8.56 7.60 -15.50
C THR A 28 -8.16 8.60 -14.41
N THR A 29 -7.16 8.25 -13.63
CA THR A 29 -6.60 9.05 -12.54
C THR A 29 -5.09 9.17 -12.68
N GLY A 30 -4.47 10.01 -11.84
CA GLY A 30 -3.01 10.13 -11.79
C GLY A 30 -2.31 8.80 -11.50
N ALA A 31 -2.88 7.99 -10.62
CA ALA A 31 -2.40 6.67 -10.24
C ALA A 31 -2.48 5.66 -11.39
N GLY A 32 -3.62 5.62 -12.09
CA GLY A 32 -3.80 4.73 -13.25
C GLY A 32 -2.89 5.08 -14.42
N LEU A 33 -2.73 6.38 -14.73
CA LEU A 33 -1.80 6.85 -15.75
C LEU A 33 -0.33 6.57 -15.37
N ARG A 34 0.02 6.69 -14.08
CA ARG A 34 1.34 6.31 -13.57
C ARG A 34 1.61 4.82 -13.80
N ALA A 35 0.69 3.95 -13.39
CA ALA A 35 0.79 2.51 -13.60
C ALA A 35 0.94 2.16 -15.09
N TRP A 36 0.15 2.83 -15.93
CA TRP A 36 0.18 2.66 -17.38
C TRP A 36 1.52 3.05 -18.00
N GLY A 37 2.06 4.22 -17.66
CA GLY A 37 3.34 4.69 -18.18
C GLY A 37 4.50 3.76 -17.81
N LEU A 38 4.55 3.30 -16.55
CA LEU A 38 5.55 2.32 -16.11
C LEU A 38 5.43 1.00 -16.87
N ALA A 39 4.21 0.46 -17.00
CA ALA A 39 3.96 -0.78 -17.72
C ALA A 39 4.38 -0.69 -19.19
N LYS A 40 3.94 0.37 -19.89
CA LYS A 40 4.25 0.56 -21.31
C LYS A 40 5.72 0.85 -21.57
N GLY A 41 6.40 1.55 -20.66
CA GLY A 41 7.85 1.70 -20.71
C GLY A 41 8.58 0.35 -20.62
N LEU A 42 8.19 -0.51 -19.67
CA LEU A 42 8.79 -1.84 -19.52
C LEU A 42 8.50 -2.75 -20.72
N GLU A 43 7.27 -2.73 -21.24
CA GLU A 43 6.91 -3.43 -22.48
C GLU A 43 7.75 -2.96 -23.67
N ALA A 44 7.95 -1.65 -23.83
CA ALA A 44 8.78 -1.07 -24.89
C ALA A 44 10.25 -1.48 -24.79
N ASN A 45 10.71 -1.88 -23.59
CA ASN A 45 12.04 -2.43 -23.33
C ASN A 45 12.06 -3.98 -23.36
N GLY A 46 10.99 -4.61 -23.83
CA GLY A 46 10.90 -6.03 -24.14
C GLY A 46 10.38 -6.92 -23.01
N HIS A 47 10.01 -6.38 -21.85
CA HIS A 47 9.42 -7.15 -20.75
C HIS A 47 7.98 -7.59 -21.06
N GLN A 48 7.56 -8.72 -20.50
CA GLN A 48 6.16 -9.16 -20.55
C GLN A 48 5.44 -8.63 -19.32
N VAL A 49 4.58 -7.63 -19.48
CA VAL A 49 3.88 -6.99 -18.35
C VAL A 49 2.41 -7.41 -18.30
N HIS A 50 1.97 -7.86 -17.13
CA HIS A 50 0.58 -8.13 -16.79
C HIS A 50 0.09 -7.01 -15.88
N LEU A 51 -0.62 -6.05 -16.47
CA LEU A 51 -1.14 -4.88 -15.77
C LEU A 51 -2.52 -5.17 -15.18
N LEU A 52 -2.71 -4.83 -13.90
CA LEU A 52 -3.96 -5.06 -13.17
C LEU A 52 -4.47 -3.76 -12.52
N MET A 53 -5.78 -3.69 -12.30
CA MET A 53 -6.51 -2.63 -11.59
C MET A 53 -7.70 -3.24 -10.85
N PRO A 54 -8.24 -2.57 -9.82
CA PRO A 54 -9.32 -3.17 -9.05
C PRO A 54 -10.66 -3.16 -9.82
N GLU A 55 -11.48 -4.18 -9.63
CA GLU A 55 -12.84 -4.24 -10.23
C GLU A 55 -13.71 -3.04 -9.86
N SER A 56 -13.53 -2.48 -8.66
CA SER A 56 -14.23 -1.27 -8.20
C SER A 56 -13.88 -0.04 -9.04
N ALA A 57 -12.73 -0.03 -9.73
CA ALA A 57 -12.34 1.05 -10.66
C ALA A 57 -13.26 1.17 -11.87
N ILE A 58 -14.00 0.10 -12.22
CA ILE A 58 -15.01 0.13 -13.27
C ILE A 58 -16.25 0.90 -12.79
N GLY A 59 -16.62 0.71 -11.51
CA GLY A 59 -17.71 1.43 -10.86
C GLY A 59 -18.96 1.56 -11.72
N LYS A 60 -19.44 2.80 -11.90
CA LYS A 60 -20.63 3.14 -12.70
C LYS A 60 -20.44 3.05 -14.22
N TYR A 61 -19.22 2.80 -14.69
CA TYR A 61 -18.90 2.75 -16.12
C TYR A 61 -19.09 1.35 -16.72
N SER A 62 -19.44 0.35 -15.90
CA SER A 62 -19.61 -1.05 -16.34
C SER A 62 -20.59 -1.24 -17.51
N ALA A 63 -21.61 -0.38 -17.59
CA ALA A 63 -22.61 -0.43 -18.68
C ALA A 63 -22.08 0.12 -20.01
N GLN A 64 -20.98 0.86 -19.99
CA GLN A 64 -20.38 1.55 -21.15
C GLN A 64 -19.10 0.86 -21.63
N THR A 65 -18.71 -0.25 -21.00
CA THR A 65 -17.47 -0.98 -21.32
C THR A 65 -17.75 -2.46 -21.54
N ASP A 66 -17.02 -3.06 -22.48
CA ASP A 66 -17.06 -4.51 -22.66
C ASP A 66 -16.28 -5.20 -21.54
N LEU A 67 -17.00 -5.74 -20.56
CA LEU A 67 -16.41 -6.43 -19.41
C LEU A 67 -15.50 -7.61 -19.80
N ALA A 68 -15.72 -8.25 -20.95
CA ALA A 68 -14.86 -9.32 -21.44
C ALA A 68 -13.46 -8.79 -21.81
N THR A 69 -13.38 -7.60 -22.38
CA THR A 69 -12.11 -6.93 -22.73
C THR A 69 -11.37 -6.42 -21.51
N LEU A 70 -12.09 -6.07 -20.44
CA LEU A 70 -11.50 -5.58 -19.20
C LEU A 70 -10.99 -6.70 -18.30
N ARG A 71 -11.63 -7.89 -18.32
CA ARG A 71 -11.31 -9.02 -17.43
C ARG A 71 -9.81 -9.34 -17.26
N PRO A 72 -8.95 -9.27 -18.31
CA PRO A 72 -7.51 -9.48 -18.16
C PRO A 72 -6.79 -8.43 -17.30
N TYR A 73 -7.42 -7.30 -17.00
CA TYR A 73 -6.86 -6.21 -16.19
C TYR A 73 -7.43 -6.18 -14.78
N LEU A 74 -8.33 -7.09 -14.39
CA LEU A 74 -9.07 -6.95 -13.14
C LEU A 74 -8.54 -7.84 -12.02
N TYR A 75 -8.61 -7.32 -10.80
CA TYR A 75 -8.59 -8.11 -9.56
C TYR A 75 -9.73 -7.65 -8.64
N SER A 76 -10.31 -8.60 -7.91
CA SER A 76 -11.48 -8.34 -7.05
C SER A 76 -11.06 -7.82 -5.69
N GLN A 77 -11.63 -6.68 -5.27
CA GLN A 77 -11.31 -6.08 -3.97
C GLN A 77 -11.99 -6.73 -2.76
N THR A 78 -13.19 -7.29 -2.95
CA THR A 78 -13.96 -7.95 -1.88
C THR A 78 -13.35 -9.27 -1.43
N ASP A 79 -12.54 -9.87 -2.30
CA ASP A 79 -11.76 -11.09 -2.06
C ASP A 79 -10.29 -10.85 -2.41
N ASN A 80 -9.79 -9.66 -2.05
CA ASN A 80 -8.49 -9.10 -2.47
C ASN A 80 -7.32 -10.07 -2.34
N GLU A 81 -7.29 -10.80 -1.23
CA GLU A 81 -6.24 -11.78 -0.97
C GLU A 81 -6.34 -12.96 -1.93
N TYR A 82 -7.53 -13.51 -2.16
CA TYR A 82 -7.72 -14.67 -3.03
C TYR A 82 -7.58 -14.33 -4.51
N SER A 83 -8.10 -13.17 -4.94
CA SER A 83 -8.07 -12.75 -6.34
C SER A 83 -6.65 -12.43 -6.80
N LEU A 84 -5.88 -11.64 -6.02
CA LEU A 84 -4.48 -11.34 -6.35
C LEU A 84 -3.59 -12.58 -6.24
N ARG A 85 -3.82 -13.47 -5.26
CA ARG A 85 -3.12 -14.77 -5.19
C ARG A 85 -3.38 -15.61 -6.42
N ARG A 86 -4.62 -15.67 -6.91
CA ARG A 86 -4.96 -16.39 -8.14
C ARG A 86 -4.19 -15.83 -9.33
N ARG A 87 -4.13 -14.50 -9.48
CA ARG A 87 -3.34 -13.85 -10.54
C ARG A 87 -1.85 -14.16 -10.43
N LEU A 88 -1.28 -14.17 -9.21
CA LEU A 88 0.11 -14.58 -8.98
C LEU A 88 0.39 -16.03 -9.42
N ILE A 89 -0.56 -16.94 -9.21
CA ILE A 89 -0.47 -18.34 -9.64
C ILE A 89 -0.63 -18.45 -11.17
N GLU A 90 -1.57 -17.72 -11.76
CA GLU A 90 -1.84 -17.75 -13.20
C GLU A 90 -0.69 -17.13 -14.03
N ILE A 91 -0.08 -16.05 -13.52
CA ILE A 91 0.95 -15.28 -14.24
C ILE A 91 2.35 -15.82 -13.98
N GLU A 92 2.61 -16.37 -12.79
CA GLU A 92 3.94 -16.75 -12.31
C GLU A 92 5.01 -15.68 -12.57
N PRO A 93 4.80 -14.45 -12.03
CA PRO A 93 5.69 -13.33 -12.31
C PRO A 93 7.06 -13.52 -11.68
N GLU A 94 8.09 -13.07 -12.40
CA GLU A 94 9.45 -12.98 -11.88
C GLU A 94 9.64 -11.72 -11.03
N ILE A 95 8.82 -10.69 -11.23
CA ILE A 95 8.83 -9.43 -10.48
C ILE A 95 7.39 -8.94 -10.28
N VAL A 96 7.10 -8.43 -9.08
CA VAL A 96 5.84 -7.73 -8.80
C VAL A 96 6.10 -6.25 -8.62
N ILE A 97 5.32 -5.39 -9.26
CA ILE A 97 5.39 -3.94 -9.13
C ILE A 97 4.08 -3.42 -8.58
N LEU A 98 4.14 -2.64 -7.51
CA LEU A 98 2.99 -2.05 -6.86
C LEU A 98 2.95 -0.56 -7.18
N GLN A 99 1.94 -0.13 -7.93
CA GLN A 99 1.62 1.28 -8.03
C GLN A 99 0.96 1.70 -6.71
N HIS A 100 1.87 2.04 -5.81
CA HIS A 100 1.72 2.48 -4.44
C HIS A 100 1.78 1.44 -3.31
N TRP A 101 2.39 1.88 -2.21
CA TRP A 101 2.69 1.07 -1.03
C TRP A 101 1.47 0.48 -0.33
N PRO A 102 0.26 1.10 -0.31
CA PRO A 102 -0.89 0.50 0.38
C PRO A 102 -1.30 -0.85 -0.23
N LEU A 103 -1.02 -1.09 -1.52
CA LEU A 103 -1.23 -2.38 -2.16
C LEU A 103 -0.38 -3.49 -1.54
N ALA A 104 0.74 -3.11 -0.91
CA ALA A 104 1.61 -4.06 -0.25
C ALA A 104 0.97 -4.61 1.03
N SER A 105 0.04 -3.91 1.70
CA SER A 105 -0.54 -4.35 2.99
C SER A 105 -1.20 -5.73 2.92
N SER A 106 -2.01 -5.98 1.89
CA SER A 106 -2.77 -7.23 1.74
C SER A 106 -2.09 -8.26 0.81
N LEU A 107 -1.02 -7.88 0.09
CA LEU A 107 -0.40 -8.75 -0.89
C LEU A 107 0.56 -9.76 -0.25
N GLN A 108 0.38 -11.04 -0.57
CA GLN A 108 1.32 -12.11 -0.23
C GLN A 108 2.00 -12.61 -1.50
N VAL A 109 3.30 -12.35 -1.61
CA VAL A 109 4.12 -12.76 -2.75
C VAL A 109 4.96 -13.97 -2.35
N LYS A 110 5.21 -14.90 -3.30
CA LYS A 110 6.10 -16.05 -3.08
C LYS A 110 7.50 -15.54 -2.67
N PRO A 111 8.17 -16.16 -1.67
CA PRO A 111 9.54 -15.84 -1.33
C PRO A 111 10.46 -15.90 -2.55
N GLY A 112 11.39 -14.95 -2.64
CA GLY A 112 12.33 -14.85 -3.75
C GLY A 112 11.79 -14.13 -4.99
N VAL A 113 10.50 -13.78 -5.08
CA VAL A 113 10.02 -12.86 -6.13
C VAL A 113 10.21 -11.41 -5.65
N PRO A 114 11.04 -10.59 -6.31
CA PRO A 114 11.25 -9.19 -5.93
C PRO A 114 9.99 -8.36 -6.06
N VAL A 115 9.77 -7.47 -5.09
CA VAL A 115 8.68 -6.49 -5.10
C VAL A 115 9.22 -5.08 -5.24
N VAL A 116 8.77 -4.38 -6.28
CA VAL A 116 8.99 -2.94 -6.46
C VAL A 116 7.81 -2.18 -5.90
N ILE A 117 8.07 -1.14 -5.10
CA ILE A 117 7.03 -0.23 -4.61
C ILE A 117 7.23 1.15 -5.25
N ASP A 118 6.30 1.54 -6.12
CA ASP A 118 6.28 2.90 -6.68
C ASP A 118 5.61 3.84 -5.68
N PHE A 119 6.38 4.76 -5.12
CA PHE A 119 5.87 5.84 -4.30
C PHE A 119 5.21 6.94 -5.15
N HIS A 120 4.03 6.63 -5.66
CA HIS A 120 3.13 7.61 -6.27
C HIS A 120 2.52 8.57 -5.23
N GLY A 121 3.12 9.74 -5.06
CA GLY A 121 2.61 10.80 -4.20
C GLY A 121 2.91 10.61 -2.70
N PRO A 122 2.86 11.69 -1.90
CA PRO A 122 3.12 11.64 -0.48
C PRO A 122 1.83 11.35 0.31
N VAL A 123 1.32 10.10 0.25
CA VAL A 123 0.05 9.70 0.92
C VAL A 123 -0.10 10.14 2.38
N MET A 124 1.00 10.29 3.11
CA MET A 124 0.94 10.81 4.48
C MET A 124 0.54 12.29 4.52
N LEU A 125 1.06 13.12 3.61
CA LEU A 125 0.60 14.51 3.49
C LEU A 125 -0.84 14.54 2.99
N GLU A 126 -1.17 13.76 1.96
CA GLU A 126 -2.54 13.65 1.44
C GLU A 126 -3.54 13.26 2.55
N SER A 127 -3.16 12.35 3.44
CA SER A 127 -3.99 11.91 4.57
C SER A 127 -4.24 13.00 5.62
N LEU A 128 -3.32 13.97 5.76
CA LEU A 128 -3.55 15.15 6.61
C LEU A 128 -4.62 16.05 6.00
N TYR A 129 -4.57 16.28 4.68
CA TYR A 129 -5.59 17.06 3.97
C TYR A 129 -6.96 16.36 3.88
N GLN A 130 -6.99 15.04 4.08
CA GLN A 130 -8.22 14.25 4.17
C GLN A 130 -8.80 14.19 5.59
N ASP A 131 -8.12 14.74 6.60
CA ASP A 131 -8.47 14.63 8.02
C ASP A 131 -8.69 13.16 8.47
N ARG A 132 -7.82 12.25 8.00
CA ARG A 132 -7.97 10.81 8.29
C ARG A 132 -7.73 10.49 9.78
N ALA A 133 -8.74 9.91 10.42
CA ALA A 133 -8.68 9.48 11.82
C ALA A 133 -7.64 8.36 12.09
N ASP A 134 -7.31 7.56 11.08
CA ASP A 134 -6.38 6.42 11.19
C ASP A 134 -4.94 6.75 10.75
N TYR A 135 -4.58 8.03 10.68
CA TYR A 135 -3.26 8.51 10.25
C TYR A 135 -2.08 7.78 10.91
N GLN A 136 -2.12 7.59 12.23
CA GLN A 136 -1.04 6.92 12.98
C GLN A 136 -0.91 5.44 12.60
N HIS A 137 -2.03 4.77 12.33
CA HIS A 137 -2.01 3.39 11.85
C HIS A 137 -1.40 3.31 10.46
N LEU A 138 -1.79 4.23 9.57
CA LEU A 138 -1.27 4.31 8.21
C LEU A 138 0.26 4.55 8.18
N PHE A 139 0.76 5.41 9.08
CA PHE A 139 2.19 5.67 9.26
C PHE A 139 2.95 4.39 9.59
N MET A 140 2.48 3.64 10.59
CA MET A 140 3.13 2.41 11.04
C MET A 140 3.05 1.32 9.97
N GLU A 141 1.90 1.19 9.32
CA GLU A 141 1.69 0.23 8.25
C GLU A 141 2.61 0.49 7.06
N LYS A 142 2.80 1.76 6.66
CA LYS A 142 3.75 2.14 5.61
C LYS A 142 5.16 1.65 5.92
N LEU A 143 5.66 1.93 7.13
CA LEU A 143 7.01 1.51 7.52
C LEU A 143 7.16 0.00 7.52
N ARG A 144 6.16 -0.71 8.07
CA ARG A 144 6.14 -2.17 8.12
C ARG A 144 6.21 -2.77 6.72
N VAL A 145 5.31 -2.40 5.81
CA VAL A 145 5.26 -3.03 4.47
C VAL A 145 6.44 -2.64 3.59
N VAL A 146 6.97 -1.42 3.73
CA VAL A 146 8.18 -0.98 3.03
C VAL A 146 9.39 -1.81 3.48
N ALA A 147 9.55 -2.05 4.78
CA ALA A 147 10.64 -2.85 5.33
C ALA A 147 10.53 -4.35 5.03
N GLU A 148 9.31 -4.89 5.14
CA GLU A 148 9.07 -6.34 5.02
C GLU A 148 8.99 -6.80 3.57
N LYS A 149 8.48 -5.96 2.66
CA LYS A 149 8.13 -6.37 1.30
C LYS A 149 8.96 -5.68 0.21
N GLY A 150 9.41 -4.45 0.40
CA GLY A 150 10.10 -3.69 -0.65
C GLY A 150 11.52 -4.20 -0.95
N ASN A 151 11.82 -4.41 -2.23
CA ASN A 151 13.18 -4.69 -2.72
C ASN A 151 13.77 -3.51 -3.49
N TYR A 152 12.95 -2.79 -4.25
CA TYR A 152 13.34 -1.57 -4.94
C TYR A 152 12.18 -0.60 -4.93
N PHE A 153 12.48 0.69 -5.04
CA PHE A 153 11.50 1.74 -4.96
C PHE A 153 11.59 2.63 -6.19
N THR A 154 10.47 3.21 -6.58
CA THR A 154 10.46 4.26 -7.59
C THR A 154 9.67 5.45 -7.10
N CYS A 155 9.96 6.63 -7.62
CA CYS A 155 9.15 7.84 -7.40
C CYS A 155 9.19 8.70 -8.66
N ALA A 156 8.34 9.72 -8.73
CA ALA A 156 8.15 10.50 -9.95
C ALA A 156 9.14 11.67 -10.10
N GLY A 157 9.78 12.12 -9.02
CA GLY A 157 10.67 13.28 -9.06
C GLY A 157 11.76 13.24 -8.02
N GLU A 158 12.77 14.08 -8.21
CA GLU A 158 13.88 14.25 -7.28
C GLU A 158 13.44 14.81 -5.93
N ASN A 159 12.48 15.75 -5.93
CA ASN A 159 11.93 16.29 -4.70
C ASN A 159 11.22 15.19 -3.88
N GLN A 160 10.50 14.31 -4.57
CA GLN A 160 9.88 13.14 -3.95
C GLN A 160 10.92 12.17 -3.39
N ARG A 161 12.01 11.92 -4.14
CA ARG A 161 13.09 11.04 -3.69
C ARG A 161 13.69 11.50 -2.36
N HIS A 162 13.96 12.80 -2.23
CA HIS A 162 14.45 13.38 -0.98
C HIS A 162 13.48 13.18 0.19
N TYR A 163 12.18 13.35 -0.06
CA TYR A 163 11.15 13.05 0.94
C TYR A 163 11.14 11.56 1.33
N PHE A 164 11.30 10.64 0.37
CA PHE A 164 11.27 9.20 0.62
C PHE A 164 12.53 8.64 1.26
N TYR A 165 13.68 9.30 1.18
CA TYR A 165 14.87 8.86 1.92
C TYR A 165 14.62 8.74 3.43
N ALA A 166 13.89 9.68 4.03
CA ALA A 166 13.53 9.58 5.44
C ALA A 166 12.71 8.32 5.75
N TRP A 167 11.74 7.99 4.89
CA TRP A 167 10.91 6.78 5.02
C TRP A 167 11.72 5.50 4.89
N LEU A 168 12.62 5.44 3.91
CA LEU A 168 13.49 4.30 3.69
C LEU A 168 14.45 4.09 4.88
N MET A 169 15.08 5.16 5.37
CA MET A 169 15.93 5.09 6.57
C MET A 169 15.15 4.60 7.80
N MET A 170 13.95 5.11 8.04
CA MET A 170 13.08 4.65 9.14
C MET A 170 12.64 3.19 8.98
N ALA A 171 12.51 2.70 7.75
CA ALA A 171 12.24 1.30 7.44
C ALA A 171 13.52 0.42 7.48
N GLY A 172 14.68 0.97 7.85
CA GLY A 172 15.93 0.24 8.03
C GLY A 172 16.79 0.08 6.78
N PHE A 173 16.52 0.84 5.72
CA PHE A 173 17.34 0.84 4.50
C PHE A 173 18.53 1.80 4.60
N ASP A 174 19.65 1.43 3.97
CA ASP A 174 20.80 2.31 3.78
C ASP A 174 20.66 3.06 2.46
N VAL A 175 20.28 4.34 2.52
CA VAL A 175 20.04 5.17 1.33
C VAL A 175 21.31 5.51 0.53
N ARG A 176 22.49 5.03 0.96
CA ARG A 176 23.72 5.06 0.15
C ARG A 176 23.74 3.96 -0.92
N GLU A 177 22.90 2.93 -0.76
CA GLU A 177 22.64 1.90 -1.77
C GLU A 177 21.70 2.44 -2.86
N ASP A 178 21.75 1.85 -4.06
CA ASP A 178 20.82 2.17 -5.15
C ASP A 178 19.47 1.49 -4.92
N LEU A 179 18.62 2.13 -4.11
CA LEU A 179 17.34 1.57 -3.65
C LEU A 179 16.13 2.23 -4.29
N ILE A 180 16.26 3.47 -4.76
CA ILE A 180 15.14 4.28 -5.25
C ILE A 180 15.47 5.00 -6.55
N GLY A 181 14.79 4.60 -7.62
CA GLY A 181 14.90 5.23 -8.93
C GLY A 181 13.91 6.39 -9.11
N VAL A 182 14.35 7.48 -9.72
CA VAL A 182 13.44 8.53 -10.21
C VAL A 182 13.01 8.16 -11.63
N VAL A 183 11.75 7.82 -11.78
CA VAL A 183 11.11 7.57 -13.06
C VAL A 183 10.02 8.63 -13.18
N PRO A 184 10.14 9.67 -14.02
CA PRO A 184 9.10 10.68 -14.11
C PRO A 184 7.76 10.09 -14.56
N VAL A 185 6.66 10.82 -14.33
CA VAL A 185 5.43 10.47 -15.02
C VAL A 185 5.74 10.52 -16.51
N CYS A 186 5.50 9.39 -17.19
CA CYS A 186 5.96 9.19 -18.54
C CYS A 186 4.81 8.76 -19.45
N VAL A 187 4.95 9.13 -20.71
CA VAL A 187 3.92 9.11 -21.76
C VAL A 187 4.45 8.43 -23.01
N SER A 188 3.55 8.14 -23.94
CA SER A 188 3.89 7.50 -25.20
C SER A 188 4.90 8.34 -25.99
N PRO A 189 5.93 7.73 -26.61
CA PRO A 189 6.76 8.42 -27.59
C PRO A 189 5.95 8.88 -28.80
N GLU A 190 4.82 8.21 -29.10
CA GLU A 190 3.86 8.64 -30.11
C GLU A 190 2.92 9.70 -29.52
N GLN A 191 3.12 10.96 -29.91
CA GLN A 191 2.30 12.07 -29.45
C GLN A 191 0.99 12.19 -30.24
N PRO A 192 -0.11 12.64 -29.59
CA PRO A 192 -1.33 12.98 -30.30
C PRO A 192 -1.06 14.08 -31.31
N LYS A 193 -1.54 13.89 -32.55
CA LYS A 193 -1.43 14.93 -33.58
C LYS A 193 -2.33 16.11 -33.21
N ARG A 194 -1.73 17.29 -33.13
CA ARG A 194 -2.46 18.55 -32.91
C ARG A 194 -3.32 18.88 -34.13
N GLU A 195 -4.50 19.42 -33.87
CA GLU A 195 -5.33 20.04 -34.90
C GLU A 195 -4.94 21.52 -35.07
N PRO A 196 -5.19 22.12 -36.25
CA PRO A 196 -4.97 23.54 -36.45
C PRO A 196 -5.74 24.38 -35.42
N PHE A 197 -5.13 25.46 -34.96
CA PHE A 197 -5.78 26.39 -34.04
C PHE A 197 -6.99 27.06 -34.69
N THR A 198 -8.06 27.21 -33.91
CA THR A 198 -9.20 28.05 -34.23
C THR A 198 -8.93 29.51 -33.82
N ASP A 199 -9.74 30.44 -34.32
CA ASP A 199 -9.64 31.88 -33.98
C ASP A 199 -9.91 32.15 -32.49
N THR A 200 -10.79 31.36 -31.86
CA THR A 200 -11.07 31.46 -30.42
C THR A 200 -10.00 30.71 -29.63
N VAL A 201 -9.34 31.37 -28.69
CA VAL A 201 -8.38 30.72 -27.78
C VAL A 201 -9.11 29.85 -26.75
N HIS A 202 -8.83 28.55 -26.75
CA HIS A 202 -9.35 27.61 -25.76
C HIS A 202 -8.31 27.31 -24.66
N PHE A 203 -8.67 27.63 -23.43
CA PHE A 203 -7.99 27.19 -22.21
C PHE A 203 -8.59 25.87 -21.73
N VAL A 204 -7.76 24.95 -21.23
CA VAL A 204 -8.24 23.70 -20.63
C VAL A 204 -7.79 23.53 -19.18
N TYR A 205 -8.69 23.02 -18.35
CA TYR A 205 -8.40 22.51 -17.00
C TYR A 205 -9.00 21.10 -16.88
N GLY A 206 -8.31 20.16 -16.25
CA GLY A 206 -8.71 18.75 -16.17
C GLY A 206 -8.50 18.16 -14.78
N GLY A 207 -8.83 16.89 -14.54
CA GLY A 207 -8.37 16.14 -13.36
C GLY A 207 -9.40 15.93 -12.23
N VAL A 208 -9.04 15.05 -11.30
CA VAL A 208 -9.88 14.68 -10.15
C VAL A 208 -9.81 15.75 -9.07
N TYR A 209 -10.94 16.02 -8.40
CA TYR A 209 -11.03 16.97 -7.30
C TYR A 209 -10.47 16.37 -6.02
N LEU A 210 -9.39 16.97 -5.50
CA LEU A 210 -8.67 16.48 -4.32
C LEU A 210 -8.49 17.61 -3.29
N PRO A 211 -8.55 17.31 -1.98
CA PRO A 211 -8.61 18.34 -0.93
C PRO A 211 -7.31 19.14 -0.74
N TRP A 212 -6.18 18.64 -1.24
CA TRP A 212 -4.90 19.34 -1.23
C TRP A 212 -4.66 20.22 -2.46
N GLN A 213 -5.63 20.31 -3.37
CA GLN A 213 -5.57 21.17 -4.54
C GLN A 213 -6.40 22.43 -4.32
N ASP A 214 -5.87 23.56 -4.76
CA ASP A 214 -6.57 24.83 -4.74
C ASP A 214 -6.19 25.66 -5.98
N PRO A 215 -7.00 25.60 -7.05
CA PRO A 215 -6.83 26.43 -8.24
C PRO A 215 -7.76 27.64 -8.28
N VAL A 216 -8.41 28.02 -7.16
CA VAL A 216 -9.54 28.97 -7.17
C VAL A 216 -9.13 30.34 -7.71
N LEU A 217 -8.21 31.02 -7.02
CA LEU A 217 -7.77 32.37 -7.41
C LEU A 217 -7.25 32.40 -8.87
N PRO A 218 -6.38 31.46 -9.31
CA PRO A 218 -5.95 31.40 -10.69
C PRO A 218 -7.10 31.23 -11.71
N LEU A 219 -8.03 30.30 -11.49
CA LEU A 219 -9.12 30.05 -12.44
C LEU A 219 -10.19 31.15 -12.43
N GLU A 220 -10.46 31.77 -11.28
CA GLU A 220 -11.30 32.97 -11.23
C GLU A 220 -10.66 34.13 -11.99
N THR A 221 -9.34 34.30 -11.86
CA THR A 221 -8.61 35.32 -12.63
C THR A 221 -8.70 35.05 -14.13
N LEU A 222 -8.57 33.78 -14.56
CA LEU A 222 -8.78 33.38 -15.94
C LEU A 222 -10.18 33.76 -16.44
N LEU A 223 -11.22 33.30 -15.75
CA LEU A 223 -12.61 33.54 -16.14
C LEU A 223 -12.93 35.03 -16.21
N ASN A 224 -12.55 35.80 -15.18
CA ASN A 224 -12.81 37.24 -15.15
C ASN A 224 -12.08 37.97 -16.30
N THR A 225 -10.89 37.51 -16.69
CA THR A 225 -10.11 38.13 -17.76
C THR A 225 -10.71 37.84 -19.14
N ILE A 226 -11.05 36.58 -19.44
CA ILE A 226 -11.67 36.22 -20.73
C ILE A 226 -13.08 36.80 -20.88
N GLU A 227 -13.82 36.93 -19.76
CA GLU A 227 -15.12 37.61 -19.71
C GLU A 227 -14.99 39.11 -19.99
N ALA A 228 -14.05 39.79 -19.33
CA ALA A 228 -13.82 41.22 -19.55
C ALA A 228 -13.34 41.55 -20.97
N ARG A 229 -12.54 40.66 -21.57
CA ARG A 229 -12.05 40.79 -22.95
C ARG A 229 -13.09 40.39 -23.99
N GLY A 230 -14.11 39.62 -23.62
CA GLY A 230 -15.04 39.00 -24.57
C GLY A 230 -14.34 38.03 -25.54
N GLN A 231 -13.19 37.49 -25.16
CA GLN A 231 -12.32 36.66 -25.99
C GLN A 231 -11.82 35.45 -25.18
N GLY A 232 -11.89 34.27 -25.79
CA GLY A 232 -11.41 33.01 -25.21
C GLY A 232 -12.49 32.19 -24.51
N GLN A 233 -12.20 30.91 -24.29
CA GLN A 233 -13.11 29.96 -23.67
C GLN A 233 -12.36 29.01 -22.71
N LEU A 234 -12.95 28.68 -21.57
CA LEU A 234 -12.45 27.65 -20.65
C LEU A 234 -13.24 26.34 -20.81
N ASP A 235 -12.55 25.28 -21.24
CA ASP A 235 -13.04 23.92 -21.22
C ASP A 235 -12.59 23.24 -19.92
N PHE A 236 -13.55 22.98 -19.02
CA PHE A 236 -13.32 22.47 -17.68
C PHE A 236 -13.73 21.00 -17.58
N PHE A 237 -12.77 20.13 -17.29
CA PHE A 237 -12.95 18.69 -17.12
C PHE A 237 -12.62 18.30 -15.68
N GLY A 238 -13.34 17.32 -15.14
CA GLY A 238 -13.06 16.80 -13.81
C GLY A 238 -14.29 16.39 -13.02
N GLY A 239 -14.03 15.84 -11.85
CA GLY A 239 -15.07 15.38 -10.95
C GLY A 239 -14.50 14.71 -9.72
N GLN A 240 -15.39 14.17 -8.91
CA GLN A 240 -15.03 13.31 -7.78
C GLN A 240 -14.31 12.05 -8.27
N HIS A 241 -13.48 11.50 -7.40
CA HIS A 241 -12.77 10.25 -7.65
C HIS A 241 -13.76 9.12 -8.01
N THR A 242 -13.34 8.25 -8.94
CA THR A 242 -14.17 7.21 -9.56
C THR A 242 -14.84 6.25 -8.57
N PHE A 243 -14.19 5.91 -7.45
CA PHE A 243 -14.73 5.02 -6.42
C PHE A 243 -14.33 5.39 -4.98
N LEU A 244 -13.30 6.22 -4.77
CA LEU A 244 -12.94 6.71 -3.44
C LEU A 244 -13.83 7.90 -3.05
N LYS A 245 -14.32 7.91 -1.82
CA LYS A 245 -15.07 9.05 -1.27
C LYS A 245 -14.08 10.02 -0.65
N LEU A 246 -13.70 11.03 -1.42
CA LEU A 246 -12.79 12.10 -0.99
C LEU A 246 -13.54 13.44 -0.91
N PRO A 247 -13.19 14.32 0.04
CA PRO A 247 -13.72 15.67 0.05
C PRO A 247 -13.37 16.40 -1.25
N SER A 248 -14.34 17.10 -1.83
CA SER A 248 -14.15 17.85 -3.09
C SER A 248 -13.28 19.11 -2.90
N GLY A 249 -12.92 19.49 -1.68
CA GLY A 249 -12.17 20.72 -1.40
C GLY A 249 -12.86 21.97 -1.99
N PRO A 250 -12.11 22.90 -2.59
CA PRO A 250 -12.69 24.13 -3.15
C PRO A 250 -13.44 23.92 -4.47
N PHE A 251 -13.44 22.71 -5.05
CA PHE A 251 -13.98 22.48 -6.39
C PHE A 251 -15.51 22.61 -6.52
N GLU A 252 -16.26 22.49 -5.43
CA GLU A 252 -17.72 22.66 -5.47
C GLU A 252 -18.11 24.11 -5.84
N GLN A 253 -17.44 25.09 -5.23
CA GLN A 253 -17.66 26.51 -5.53
C GLN A 253 -17.16 26.85 -6.94
N LEU A 254 -15.98 26.35 -7.31
CA LEU A 254 -15.40 26.57 -8.62
C LEU A 254 -16.29 25.98 -9.75
N LYS A 255 -16.86 24.79 -9.55
CA LYS A 255 -17.79 24.19 -10.51
C LYS A 255 -19.01 25.09 -10.74
N ALA A 256 -19.60 25.63 -9.68
CA ALA A 256 -20.73 26.55 -9.80
C ALA A 256 -20.35 27.83 -10.56
N ARG A 257 -19.15 28.38 -10.30
CA ARG A 257 -18.62 29.54 -11.03
C ARG A 257 -18.42 29.28 -12.52
N VAL A 258 -17.89 28.10 -12.87
CA VAL A 258 -17.71 27.66 -14.26
C VAL A 258 -19.07 27.49 -14.96
N GLU A 259 -20.03 26.84 -14.30
CA GLU A 259 -21.37 26.62 -14.87
C GLU A 259 -22.19 27.91 -15.06
N GLY A 260 -21.86 28.97 -14.31
CA GLY A 260 -22.45 30.30 -14.46
C GLY A 260 -21.81 31.19 -15.52
N SER A 261 -20.68 30.80 -16.13
CA SER A 261 -19.97 31.61 -17.12
C SER A 261 -20.41 31.28 -18.54
N ALA A 262 -20.62 32.30 -19.39
CA ALA A 262 -20.86 32.09 -20.82
C ALA A 262 -19.57 31.72 -21.58
N GLN A 263 -18.41 32.03 -21.02
CA GLN A 263 -17.08 31.75 -21.57
C GLN A 263 -16.49 30.45 -21.01
N ALA A 264 -17.27 29.63 -20.31
CA ALA A 264 -16.79 28.36 -19.81
C ALA A 264 -17.77 27.22 -20.09
N LYS A 265 -17.22 26.01 -20.20
CA LYS A 265 -18.00 24.79 -20.38
C LYS A 265 -17.48 23.71 -19.45
N ASN A 266 -18.36 23.21 -18.58
CA ASN A 266 -18.07 22.04 -17.75
C ASN A 266 -18.44 20.75 -18.50
N PHE A 267 -17.45 19.92 -18.76
CA PHE A 267 -17.63 18.61 -19.40
C PHE A 267 -17.72 17.45 -18.39
N GLY A 268 -17.42 17.71 -17.11
CA GLY A 268 -17.36 16.68 -16.09
C GLY A 268 -16.26 15.64 -16.33
N MET A 269 -16.47 14.42 -15.82
CA MET A 269 -15.57 13.28 -16.05
C MET A 269 -15.88 12.62 -17.38
N VAL A 270 -14.92 12.62 -18.30
CA VAL A 270 -15.01 12.01 -19.62
C VAL A 270 -14.00 10.86 -19.77
N PRO A 271 -14.22 9.89 -20.67
CA PRO A 271 -13.23 8.89 -21.02
C PRO A 271 -11.88 9.52 -21.44
N HIS A 272 -10.77 8.86 -21.12
CA HIS A 272 -9.43 9.41 -21.38
C HIS A 272 -9.20 9.76 -22.85
N ALA A 273 -9.59 8.90 -23.79
CA ALA A 273 -9.48 9.19 -25.22
C ALA A 273 -10.24 10.47 -25.63
N GLN A 274 -11.44 10.68 -25.10
CA GLN A 274 -12.22 11.90 -25.36
C GLN A 274 -11.52 13.13 -24.76
N LEU A 275 -10.91 13.00 -23.58
CA LEU A 275 -10.12 14.07 -22.98
C LEU A 275 -8.95 14.49 -23.89
N ILE A 276 -8.21 13.52 -24.44
CA ILE A 276 -7.14 13.76 -25.41
C ILE A 276 -7.66 14.41 -26.70
N ASP A 277 -8.85 14.02 -27.17
CA ASP A 277 -9.50 14.66 -28.31
C ASP A 277 -9.80 16.14 -28.06
N HIS A 278 -10.09 16.55 -26.82
CA HIS A 278 -10.22 17.97 -26.47
C HIS A 278 -8.85 18.65 -26.41
N TYR A 279 -7.87 18.02 -25.77
CA TYR A 279 -6.54 18.61 -25.60
C TYR A 279 -5.82 18.88 -26.92
N ARG A 280 -5.98 18.03 -27.94
CA ARG A 280 -5.36 18.26 -29.26
C ARG A 280 -5.89 19.50 -30.01
N ARG A 281 -7.07 20.02 -29.62
CA ARG A 281 -7.75 21.18 -30.22
C ARG A 281 -7.61 22.46 -29.39
N ALA A 282 -7.24 22.34 -28.12
CA ALA A 282 -7.09 23.48 -27.21
C ALA A 282 -5.78 24.25 -27.44
N HIS A 283 -5.67 25.47 -26.93
CA HIS A 283 -4.51 26.34 -27.15
C HIS A 283 -3.54 26.32 -25.98
N VAL A 284 -4.06 26.41 -24.75
CA VAL A 284 -3.26 26.50 -23.52
C VAL A 284 -3.89 25.66 -22.42
N ALA A 285 -3.08 24.95 -21.66
CA ALA A 285 -3.55 24.32 -20.44
C ALA A 285 -3.28 25.19 -19.22
N PHE A 286 -4.21 25.20 -18.27
CA PHE A 286 -4.14 26.03 -17.08
C PHE A 286 -4.07 25.12 -15.85
N ASP A 287 -2.90 25.05 -15.21
CA ASP A 287 -2.60 24.14 -14.10
C ASP A 287 -1.80 24.86 -13.00
N LEU A 288 -2.41 25.93 -12.47
CA LEU A 288 -1.83 26.78 -11.45
C LEU A 288 -2.55 26.54 -10.11
N MET A 289 -1.77 26.15 -9.09
CA MET A 289 -2.27 25.66 -7.80
C MET A 289 -1.62 26.42 -6.65
N GLN A 290 -2.39 26.79 -5.62
CA GLN A 290 -1.84 27.36 -4.40
C GLN A 290 -0.79 26.45 -3.79
N ARG A 291 0.25 27.08 -3.23
CA ARG A 291 1.41 26.39 -2.69
C ARG A 291 1.09 25.74 -1.36
N ASN A 292 1.40 24.46 -1.21
CA ASN A 292 1.35 23.74 0.06
C ASN A 292 2.32 22.54 0.06
N PRO A 293 2.59 21.91 1.22
CA PRO A 293 3.55 20.80 1.31
C PRO A 293 3.29 19.60 0.40
N GLU A 294 2.04 19.24 0.09
CA GLU A 294 1.75 18.16 -0.87
C GLU A 294 2.14 18.62 -2.28
N ARG A 295 1.71 19.83 -2.64
CA ARG A 295 1.90 20.38 -3.99
C ARG A 295 3.37 20.57 -4.35
N GLU A 296 4.22 20.91 -3.38
CA GLU A 296 5.68 21.04 -3.57
C GLU A 296 6.35 19.72 -3.97
N LEU A 297 5.78 18.58 -3.55
CA LEU A 297 6.27 17.25 -3.89
C LEU A 297 5.56 16.66 -5.11
N ALA A 298 4.57 17.34 -5.68
CA ALA A 298 3.78 16.79 -6.78
C ALA A 298 4.55 16.84 -8.11
N PHE A 299 4.70 15.66 -8.74
CA PHE A 299 5.01 15.57 -10.16
C PHE A 299 3.69 15.33 -10.91
N THR A 300 3.11 16.39 -11.44
CA THR A 300 1.70 16.42 -11.86
C THR A 300 1.43 15.65 -13.15
N THR A 301 0.75 14.52 -13.03
CA THR A 301 0.34 13.69 -14.17
C THR A 301 -0.47 14.46 -15.22
N ARG A 302 -1.39 15.32 -14.78
CA ARG A 302 -2.21 16.14 -15.68
C ARG A 302 -1.38 17.10 -16.51
N THR A 303 -0.39 17.77 -15.90
CA THR A 303 0.51 18.66 -16.61
C THR A 303 1.36 17.90 -17.64
N VAL A 304 1.80 16.69 -17.30
CA VAL A 304 2.52 15.82 -18.25
C VAL A 304 1.64 15.45 -19.45
N GLU A 305 0.37 15.11 -19.25
CA GLU A 305 -0.57 14.83 -20.34
C GLU A 305 -0.79 16.06 -21.24
N TYR A 306 -0.86 17.26 -20.67
CA TYR A 306 -0.94 18.51 -21.46
C TYR A 306 0.28 18.69 -22.35
N LEU A 307 1.48 18.58 -21.77
CA LEU A 307 2.74 18.72 -22.49
C LEU A 307 2.87 17.64 -23.59
N TRP A 308 2.42 16.41 -23.30
CA TRP A 308 2.36 15.31 -24.26
C TRP A 308 1.42 15.60 -25.44
N CYS A 309 0.30 16.28 -25.20
CA CYS A 309 -0.61 16.77 -26.24
C CYS A 309 -0.09 18.04 -26.95
N GLY A 310 1.10 18.53 -26.58
CA GLY A 310 1.70 19.76 -27.11
C GLY A 310 1.07 21.03 -26.59
N LEU A 311 0.31 20.99 -25.49
CA LEU A 311 -0.25 22.21 -24.88
C LEU A 311 0.82 22.91 -24.05
N PRO A 312 1.13 24.19 -24.34
CA PRO A 312 1.88 25.00 -23.40
C PRO A 312 1.04 25.23 -22.14
N VAL A 313 1.71 25.30 -21.00
CA VAL A 313 1.04 25.27 -19.69
C VAL A 313 1.25 26.57 -18.91
N VAL A 314 0.19 27.10 -18.29
CA VAL A 314 0.31 28.07 -17.19
C VAL A 314 0.38 27.27 -15.90
N TYR A 315 1.55 27.27 -15.27
CA TYR A 315 1.89 26.37 -14.17
C TYR A 315 2.46 27.11 -12.96
N ASN A 316 2.47 26.47 -11.80
CA ASN A 316 3.09 27.02 -10.60
C ASN A 316 4.62 27.13 -10.75
N ASP A 317 5.24 28.07 -10.02
CA ASP A 317 6.68 28.34 -10.06
C ASP A 317 7.52 27.53 -9.05
N TYR A 318 6.87 26.80 -8.15
CA TYR A 318 7.53 26.07 -7.07
C TYR A 318 7.70 24.56 -7.32
N GLY A 319 6.89 23.96 -8.22
CA GLY A 319 6.91 22.51 -8.47
C GLY A 319 8.11 22.07 -9.32
N GLU A 320 8.51 20.80 -9.20
CA GLU A 320 9.66 20.26 -9.94
C GLU A 320 9.52 20.39 -11.47
N LEU A 321 8.30 20.16 -11.99
CA LEU A 321 7.98 20.37 -13.41
C LEU A 321 8.16 21.82 -13.88
N ALA A 322 8.07 22.81 -13.00
CA ALA A 322 8.27 24.22 -13.34
C ALA A 322 9.68 24.47 -13.91
N GLY A 323 10.69 23.77 -13.37
CA GLY A 323 12.06 23.82 -13.87
C GLY A 323 12.17 23.35 -15.32
N TYR A 324 11.52 22.24 -15.66
CA TYR A 324 11.47 21.72 -17.04
C TYR A 324 10.72 22.68 -17.96
N ILE A 325 9.54 23.15 -17.54
CA ILE A 325 8.69 24.06 -18.34
C ILE A 325 9.46 25.33 -18.69
N LYS A 326 10.17 25.92 -17.71
CA LYS A 326 11.00 27.11 -17.92
C LYS A 326 12.20 26.82 -18.83
N ALA A 327 12.90 25.71 -18.62
CA ALA A 327 14.09 25.36 -19.40
C ALA A 327 13.80 25.12 -20.89
N TYR A 328 12.62 24.59 -21.21
CA TYR A 328 12.20 24.36 -22.59
C TYR A 328 11.43 25.53 -23.20
N ASP A 329 11.09 26.55 -22.40
CA ASP A 329 10.11 27.58 -22.76
C ASP A 329 8.77 26.96 -23.23
N ALA A 330 8.29 25.96 -22.48
CA ALA A 330 7.09 25.17 -22.78
C ALA A 330 5.80 25.73 -22.13
N GLY A 331 5.83 26.97 -21.65
CA GLY A 331 4.71 27.56 -20.91
C GLY A 331 5.10 28.82 -20.13
N TRP A 332 4.36 29.06 -19.05
CA TRP A 332 4.55 30.16 -18.10
C TRP A 332 4.51 29.61 -16.68
N THR A 333 5.49 29.95 -15.87
CA THR A 333 5.56 29.57 -14.45
C THR A 333 5.32 30.80 -13.58
N LEU A 334 4.29 30.78 -12.74
CA LEU A 334 3.81 31.94 -11.99
C LEU A 334 3.62 31.63 -10.50
N ASP A 335 3.71 32.66 -9.67
CA ASP A 335 3.20 32.60 -8.29
C ASP A 335 1.67 32.50 -8.34
N PRO A 336 1.06 31.44 -7.79
CA PRO A 336 -0.40 31.27 -7.78
C PRO A 336 -1.16 32.36 -7.01
N GLN A 337 -0.47 33.21 -6.23
CA GLN A 337 -1.07 34.32 -5.47
C GLN A 337 -1.04 35.66 -6.23
N ASP A 338 -0.24 35.77 -7.31
CA ASP A 338 -0.12 37.01 -8.06
C ASP A 338 -1.17 37.10 -9.19
N ALA A 339 -2.39 37.52 -8.82
CA ALA A 339 -3.48 37.71 -9.77
C ALA A 339 -3.16 38.74 -10.88
N GLY A 340 -2.23 39.69 -10.63
CA GLY A 340 -1.79 40.66 -11.62
C GLY A 340 -0.93 40.02 -12.71
N ALA A 341 0.08 39.23 -12.30
CA ALA A 341 0.91 38.47 -13.23
C ALA A 341 0.11 37.42 -14.01
N ILE A 342 -0.83 36.73 -13.33
CA ILE A 342 -1.72 35.77 -13.97
C ILE A 342 -2.53 36.45 -15.08
N ARG A 343 -3.15 37.60 -14.80
CA ARG A 343 -3.91 38.39 -15.79
C ARG A 343 -3.04 38.81 -16.98
N ALA A 344 -1.85 39.34 -16.72
CA ALA A 344 -0.94 39.79 -17.77
C ALA A 344 -0.56 38.64 -18.72
N VAL A 345 -0.33 37.43 -18.19
CA VAL A 345 -0.07 36.24 -19.01
C VAL A 345 -1.30 35.82 -19.82
N ILE A 346 -2.50 35.88 -19.24
CA ILE A 346 -3.74 35.57 -19.99
C ILE A 346 -3.92 36.57 -21.14
N GLU A 347 -3.73 37.87 -20.90
CA GLU A 347 -3.81 38.90 -21.94
C GLU A 347 -2.77 38.67 -23.04
N GLN A 348 -1.53 38.36 -22.67
CA GLN A 348 -0.48 37.99 -23.65
C GLN A 348 -0.88 36.77 -24.49
N ILE A 349 -1.47 35.75 -23.89
CA ILE A 349 -1.94 34.54 -24.59
C ILE A 349 -3.04 34.89 -25.60
N LEU A 350 -3.95 35.79 -25.24
CA LEU A 350 -5.02 36.24 -26.14
C LEU A 350 -4.50 37.11 -27.29
N ASP A 351 -3.46 37.90 -27.05
CA ASP A 351 -2.93 38.87 -28.01
C ASP A 351 -1.87 38.29 -28.96
N ASP A 352 -1.17 37.21 -28.59
CA ASP A 352 -0.05 36.65 -29.36
C ASP A 352 -0.19 35.13 -29.66
N PRO A 353 -0.96 34.78 -30.71
CA PRO A 353 -1.08 33.38 -31.15
C PRO A 353 0.25 32.76 -31.61
N ALA A 354 1.19 33.57 -32.10
CA ALA A 354 2.49 33.08 -32.56
C ALA A 354 3.35 32.62 -31.39
N LEU A 355 3.33 33.36 -30.27
CA LEU A 355 3.96 32.94 -29.02
C LEU A 355 3.36 31.62 -28.50
N VAL A 356 2.04 31.48 -28.51
CA VAL A 356 1.37 30.23 -28.11
C VAL A 356 1.81 29.06 -28.99
N ALA A 357 1.89 29.25 -30.31
CA ALA A 357 2.36 28.25 -31.25
C ALA A 357 3.84 27.84 -31.01
N ALA A 358 4.71 28.81 -30.72
CA ALA A 358 6.10 28.54 -30.40
C ALA A 358 6.25 27.72 -29.10
N LYS A 359 5.55 28.12 -28.04
CA LYS A 359 5.55 27.38 -26.75
C LYS A 359 4.90 26.00 -26.86
N SER A 360 3.90 25.83 -27.73
CA SER A 360 3.28 24.54 -28.07
C SER A 360 4.29 23.56 -28.67
N ALA A 361 5.10 24.01 -29.63
CA ALA A 361 6.18 23.18 -30.18
C ALA A 361 7.21 22.78 -29.10
N ASN A 362 7.53 23.71 -28.20
CA ASN A 362 8.43 23.44 -27.07
C ASN A 362 7.85 22.46 -26.04
N ALA A 363 6.54 22.52 -25.77
CA ALA A 363 5.85 21.57 -24.91
C ALA A 363 5.93 20.14 -25.46
N SER A 364 5.65 19.96 -26.76
CA SER A 364 5.83 18.67 -27.43
C SER A 364 7.27 18.18 -27.33
N ARG A 365 8.26 19.06 -27.56
CA ARG A 365 9.68 18.72 -27.47
C ARG A 365 10.10 18.30 -26.06
N LEU A 366 9.64 19.00 -25.02
CA LEU A 366 9.88 18.64 -23.62
C LEU A 366 9.36 17.24 -23.32
N ALA A 367 8.12 16.94 -23.70
CA ALA A 367 7.52 15.63 -23.45
C ALA A 367 8.29 14.51 -24.19
N GLN A 368 8.67 14.73 -25.44
CA GLN A 368 9.47 13.78 -26.22
C GLN A 368 10.85 13.54 -25.61
N GLU A 369 11.57 14.59 -25.21
CA GLU A 369 12.96 14.45 -24.76
C GLU A 369 13.09 14.00 -23.31
N ARG A 370 12.10 14.28 -22.44
CA ARG A 370 12.22 14.07 -20.99
C ARG A 370 11.19 13.12 -20.39
N LEU A 371 10.02 12.98 -21.02
CA LEU A 371 8.88 12.26 -20.44
C LEU A 371 8.46 11.04 -21.27
N ASN A 372 9.21 10.68 -22.32
CA ASN A 372 8.94 9.47 -23.08
C ASN A 372 9.19 8.22 -22.21
N TRP A 373 8.24 7.28 -22.16
CA TRP A 373 8.38 6.09 -21.32
C TRP A 373 9.49 5.14 -21.77
N GLN A 374 9.96 5.24 -23.03
CA GLN A 374 10.98 4.35 -23.57
C GLN A 374 12.32 4.57 -22.86
N GLN A 375 12.62 5.82 -22.50
CA GLN A 375 13.85 6.23 -21.82
C GLN A 375 13.61 6.52 -20.33
N ALA A 376 12.47 7.14 -19.97
CA ALA A 376 12.20 7.56 -18.59
C ALA A 376 12.17 6.38 -17.60
N VAL A 377 11.76 5.19 -18.05
CA VAL A 377 11.66 3.99 -17.23
C VAL A 377 13.01 3.33 -16.95
N ALA A 378 14.12 3.84 -17.50
CA ALA A 378 15.44 3.19 -17.44
C ALA A 378 15.88 2.73 -16.04
N PRO A 379 15.71 3.50 -14.95
CA PRO A 379 16.05 3.01 -13.60
C PRO A 379 15.28 1.74 -13.21
N LEU A 380 13.99 1.67 -13.55
CA LEU A 380 13.14 0.52 -13.26
C LEU A 380 13.46 -0.66 -14.19
N ASP A 381 13.70 -0.41 -15.48
CA ASP A 381 14.16 -1.44 -16.43
C ASP A 381 15.48 -2.08 -15.98
N GLN A 382 16.44 -1.26 -15.55
CA GLN A 382 17.74 -1.71 -15.04
C GLN A 382 17.57 -2.64 -13.84
N PHE A 383 16.75 -2.24 -12.86
CA PHE A 383 16.41 -3.11 -11.74
C PHE A 383 15.74 -4.40 -12.22
N CYS A 384 14.77 -4.33 -13.14
CA CYS A 384 14.07 -5.51 -13.62
C CYS A 384 14.99 -6.53 -14.30
N ARG A 385 16.03 -6.07 -15.01
CA ARG A 385 17.02 -6.97 -15.64
C ARG A 385 17.94 -7.63 -14.63
N GLN A 386 18.24 -6.95 -13.53
CA GLN A 386 19.17 -7.42 -12.50
C GLN A 386 18.60 -7.15 -11.10
N PRO A 387 17.52 -7.86 -10.71
CA PRO A 387 16.87 -7.60 -9.44
C PRO A 387 17.81 -7.96 -8.28
N CYS A 388 18.04 -7.01 -7.38
CA CYS A 388 18.69 -7.28 -6.12
C CYS A 388 17.69 -7.86 -5.11
N HIS A 389 18.07 -8.96 -4.45
CA HIS A 389 17.30 -9.50 -3.33
C HIS A 389 17.85 -8.93 -2.03
N HIS A 390 17.14 -7.95 -1.47
CA HIS A 390 17.39 -7.57 -0.08
C HIS A 390 16.71 -8.57 0.85
N LYS A 391 17.41 -9.01 1.91
CA LYS A 391 16.81 -9.86 2.94
C LYS A 391 15.64 -9.10 3.58
N PRO A 392 14.47 -9.73 3.78
CA PRO A 392 13.34 -9.10 4.48
C PRO A 392 13.83 -8.55 5.82
N ARG A 393 13.59 -7.27 6.08
CA ARG A 393 13.96 -6.65 7.35
C ARG A 393 12.76 -6.79 8.28
N GLN A 394 12.97 -7.33 9.47
CA GLN A 394 11.97 -7.23 10.53
C GLN A 394 11.89 -5.75 10.93
N PHE A 395 10.79 -5.10 10.58
CA PHE A 395 10.50 -3.78 11.11
C PHE A 395 10.23 -3.92 12.61
N VAL A 396 11.09 -3.31 13.41
CA VAL A 396 10.85 -3.12 14.84
C VAL A 396 10.69 -1.63 15.04
N SER A 397 9.49 -1.17 15.40
CA SER A 397 9.28 0.27 15.60
C SER A 397 10.20 0.80 16.71
N LEU A 398 10.61 2.06 16.68
CA LEU A 398 11.43 2.64 17.76
C LEU A 398 10.76 2.52 19.14
N ASN A 399 9.42 2.55 19.19
CA ASN A 399 8.66 2.31 20.41
C ASN A 399 8.70 0.84 20.82
N GLU A 400 8.67 -0.11 19.90
CA GLU A 400 8.88 -1.54 20.19
C GLU A 400 10.34 -1.84 20.51
N LEU A 401 11.32 -1.17 19.92
CA LEU A 401 12.73 -1.37 20.20
C LEU A 401 13.08 -0.78 21.58
N HIS A 402 12.51 0.39 21.93
CA HIS A 402 12.61 0.96 23.28
C HIS A 402 11.77 0.20 24.30
N ALA A 403 10.55 -0.23 23.97
CA ALA A 403 9.75 -1.06 24.86
C ALA A 403 10.39 -2.44 25.02
N GLN A 404 10.93 -3.08 23.98
CA GLN A 404 11.63 -4.36 24.08
C GLN A 404 12.97 -4.19 24.78
N LYS A 405 13.78 -3.17 24.50
CA LYS A 405 15.04 -2.95 25.25
C LYS A 405 14.78 -2.58 26.70
N ASN A 406 13.83 -1.70 27.01
CA ASN A 406 13.53 -1.31 28.38
C ASN A 406 12.78 -2.41 29.13
N LEU A 407 11.80 -3.09 28.50
CA LEU A 407 11.11 -4.22 29.10
C LEU A 407 12.05 -5.41 29.21
N ALA A 408 12.85 -5.81 28.22
CA ALA A 408 13.81 -6.90 28.37
C ALA A 408 14.88 -6.59 29.43
N MET A 409 15.43 -5.37 29.46
CA MET A 409 16.46 -5.01 30.44
C MET A 409 15.90 -4.90 31.88
N VAL A 410 14.69 -4.37 32.06
CA VAL A 410 13.99 -4.33 33.37
C VAL A 410 13.46 -5.71 33.75
N THR A 411 12.96 -6.50 32.79
CA THR A 411 12.37 -7.82 33.02
C THR A 411 13.45 -8.86 33.27
N GLU A 412 14.57 -8.91 32.55
CA GLU A 412 15.69 -9.81 32.86
C GLU A 412 16.30 -9.53 34.24
N ALA A 413 16.46 -8.26 34.61
CA ALA A 413 16.96 -7.88 35.93
C ALA A 413 15.94 -8.18 37.06
N ALA A 414 14.64 -8.00 36.82
CA ALA A 414 13.58 -8.24 37.80
C ALA A 414 13.04 -9.68 37.83
N LEU A 415 13.27 -10.47 36.78
CA LEU A 415 12.78 -11.84 36.59
C LEU A 415 13.11 -12.74 37.79
N PRO A 416 14.35 -12.77 38.32
CA PRO A 416 14.67 -13.55 39.52
C PRO A 416 13.84 -13.12 40.74
N TYR A 417 13.59 -11.83 40.90
CA TYR A 417 12.82 -11.28 42.01
C TYR A 417 11.32 -11.62 41.89
N VAL A 418 10.73 -11.41 40.72
CA VAL A 418 9.32 -11.73 40.44
C VAL A 418 9.09 -13.24 40.59
N ARG A 419 9.98 -14.07 40.03
CA ARG A 419 9.95 -15.53 40.15
C ARG A 419 10.03 -15.98 41.61
N ARG A 420 10.95 -15.41 42.40
CA ARG A 420 11.09 -15.69 43.84
C ARG A 420 9.83 -15.30 44.62
N TYR A 421 9.27 -14.12 44.36
CA TYR A 421 8.08 -13.63 45.06
C TYR A 421 6.85 -14.48 44.76
N ARG A 422 6.56 -14.76 43.48
CA ARG A 422 5.38 -15.54 43.06
C ARG A 422 5.45 -17.01 43.48
N ARG A 423 6.67 -17.55 43.63
CA ARG A 423 6.89 -18.93 44.09
C ARG A 423 7.08 -19.07 45.60
N SER A 424 7.00 -17.96 46.34
CA SER A 424 6.99 -18.01 47.80
C SER A 424 5.78 -18.77 48.34
N LEU A 425 5.95 -19.43 49.50
CA LEU A 425 4.88 -20.15 50.19
C LEU A 425 3.59 -19.32 50.37
N PRO A 426 3.63 -18.05 50.84
CA PRO A 426 2.45 -17.20 50.99
C PRO A 426 1.73 -16.91 49.66
N ALA A 427 2.48 -16.64 48.59
CA ALA A 427 1.93 -16.36 47.27
C ALA A 427 1.24 -17.60 46.69
N ARG A 428 1.87 -18.78 46.80
CA ARG A 428 1.29 -20.05 46.34
C ARG A 428 0.00 -20.42 47.07
N LEU A 429 -0.05 -20.22 48.39
CA LEU A 429 -1.27 -20.46 49.18
C LEU A 429 -2.41 -19.52 48.77
N THR A 430 -2.10 -18.24 48.57
CA THR A 430 -3.07 -17.23 48.13
C THR A 430 -3.58 -17.53 46.72
N ALA A 431 -2.68 -17.91 45.81
CA ALA A 431 -3.01 -18.30 44.44
C ALA A 431 -3.92 -19.53 44.42
N LEU A 432 -3.62 -20.55 45.24
CA LEU A 432 -4.43 -21.74 45.38
C LEU A 432 -5.83 -21.42 45.93
N ALA A 433 -5.93 -20.58 46.97
CA ALA A 433 -7.21 -20.15 47.52
C ALA A 433 -8.07 -19.40 46.48
N LYS A 434 -7.46 -18.48 45.72
CA LYS A 434 -8.13 -17.76 44.61
C LYS A 434 -8.59 -18.72 43.51
N HIS A 435 -7.76 -19.70 43.15
CA HIS A 435 -8.11 -20.71 42.14
C HIS A 435 -9.28 -21.58 42.60
N THR A 436 -9.23 -22.11 43.82
CA THR A 436 -10.31 -22.92 44.41
C THR A 436 -11.62 -22.12 44.50
N GLY A 437 -11.56 -20.85 44.92
CA GLY A 437 -12.73 -19.96 44.93
C GLY A 437 -13.31 -19.73 43.52
N LYS A 438 -12.47 -19.48 42.52
CA LYS A 438 -12.92 -19.33 41.11
C LYS A 438 -13.54 -20.63 40.57
N LYS A 439 -12.97 -21.80 40.90
CA LYS A 439 -13.48 -23.11 40.47
C LYS A 439 -14.85 -23.41 41.09
N LEU A 440 -15.07 -23.05 42.35
CA LEU A 440 -16.37 -23.17 43.04
C LEU A 440 -17.44 -22.26 42.42
N LEU A 441 -17.07 -21.10 41.89
CA LEU A 441 -17.99 -20.14 41.24
C LEU A 441 -18.35 -20.52 39.78
N GLY A 442 -17.70 -21.53 39.18
CA GLY A 442 -18.04 -22.03 37.84
C GLY A 442 -17.92 -21.01 36.68
N ARG A 443 -17.32 -19.84 36.91
CA ARG A 443 -17.25 -18.76 35.92
C ARG A 443 -16.24 -19.07 34.81
N ARG A 444 -16.74 -19.29 33.58
CA ARG A 444 -15.94 -19.24 32.35
C ARG A 444 -16.11 -17.86 31.71
N PHE A 445 -15.01 -17.28 31.26
CA PHE A 445 -15.02 -16.02 30.52
C PHE A 445 -15.21 -16.34 29.05
N TYR A 446 -16.33 -15.90 28.49
CA TYR A 446 -16.66 -16.03 27.07
C TYR A 446 -16.54 -14.69 26.37
N PHE A 447 -16.09 -14.72 25.12
CA PHE A 447 -16.10 -13.57 24.22
C PHE A 447 -16.22 -14.06 22.77
N ASN A 448 -16.68 -13.18 21.87
CA ASN A 448 -16.80 -13.50 20.45
C ASN A 448 -15.50 -13.14 19.73
N ARG A 449 -15.01 -14.05 18.87
CA ARG A 449 -13.85 -13.83 18.01
C ARG A 449 -14.09 -14.48 16.65
N LEU A 450 -14.03 -13.71 15.57
CA LEU A 450 -14.37 -14.16 14.20
C LEU A 450 -15.79 -14.76 14.13
N ASP A 451 -16.76 -14.12 14.79
CA ASP A 451 -18.14 -14.60 14.95
C ASP A 451 -18.29 -16.00 15.58
N ARG A 452 -17.21 -16.51 16.19
CA ARG A 452 -17.19 -17.78 16.93
C ARG A 452 -17.05 -17.52 18.44
N PRO A 453 -17.84 -18.19 19.29
CA PRO A 453 -17.69 -18.08 20.74
C PRO A 453 -16.40 -18.76 21.21
N ALA A 454 -15.57 -18.02 21.95
CA ALA A 454 -14.32 -18.49 22.53
C ALA A 454 -14.31 -18.31 24.05
N TYR A 455 -13.51 -19.12 24.73
CA TYR A 455 -13.33 -19.06 26.18
C TYR A 455 -11.88 -19.27 26.61
N VAL A 456 -11.56 -18.76 27.79
CA VAL A 456 -10.24 -18.90 28.42
C VAL A 456 -10.14 -20.27 29.08
N LEU A 457 -9.09 -21.05 28.76
CA LEU A 457 -8.77 -22.29 29.43
C LEU A 457 -8.11 -22.05 30.80
N PRO A 458 -8.19 -23.00 31.75
CA PRO A 458 -7.46 -22.93 33.01
C PRO A 458 -5.98 -22.62 32.83
N GLU A 459 -5.37 -21.98 33.84
CA GLU A 459 -3.91 -21.74 33.87
C GLU A 459 -3.16 -23.06 33.66
N LEU A 460 -2.24 -23.08 32.70
CA LEU A 460 -1.42 -24.22 32.31
C LEU A 460 -0.31 -24.44 33.37
N THR A 461 -0.62 -25.23 34.39
CA THR A 461 0.32 -25.54 35.48
C THR A 461 1.14 -26.80 35.21
N GLN A 462 2.18 -27.01 36.00
CA GLN A 462 3.05 -28.19 35.91
C GLN A 462 2.23 -29.49 35.90
N GLY A 463 2.52 -30.36 34.93
CA GLY A 463 1.81 -31.63 34.71
C GLY A 463 0.52 -31.51 33.87
N GLN A 464 0.19 -30.33 33.38
CA GLN A 464 -0.88 -30.11 32.41
C GLN A 464 -0.31 -29.92 30.99
N ARG A 465 -1.00 -30.49 30.01
CA ARG A 465 -0.69 -30.42 28.59
C ARG A 465 -1.97 -30.22 27.80
N TRP A 466 -2.06 -29.11 27.07
CA TRP A 466 -3.16 -28.88 26.12
C TRP A 466 -2.71 -29.31 24.74
N GLY A 467 -3.40 -30.27 24.15
CA GLY A 467 -3.09 -30.83 22.83
C GLY A 467 -4.15 -30.51 21.79
N GLN A 468 -3.75 -30.36 20.54
CA GLN A 468 -4.64 -30.12 19.41
C GLN A 468 -4.19 -30.96 18.20
N THR A 469 -5.12 -31.74 17.68
CA THR A 469 -4.96 -32.39 16.36
C THR A 469 -5.39 -31.42 15.27
N PHE A 470 -4.68 -31.39 14.16
CA PHE A 470 -4.99 -30.53 13.02
C PHE A 470 -4.56 -31.19 11.70
N VAL A 471 -5.02 -30.65 10.58
CA VAL A 471 -4.57 -31.04 9.24
C VAL A 471 -3.76 -29.88 8.67
N ALA A 472 -2.53 -30.14 8.25
CA ALA A 472 -1.71 -29.14 7.59
C ALA A 472 -2.26 -28.84 6.19
N GLU A 473 -2.56 -27.57 5.95
CA GLU A 473 -3.20 -27.08 4.72
C GLU A 473 -2.21 -26.99 3.56
N GLU A 474 -0.93 -26.71 3.87
CA GLU A 474 0.14 -26.56 2.90
C GLU A 474 1.41 -27.32 3.30
N ASN A 475 2.37 -27.37 2.36
CA ASN A 475 3.68 -27.93 2.60
C ASN A 475 4.56 -26.96 3.41
N HIS A 476 5.67 -27.43 3.99
CA HIS A 476 6.66 -26.60 4.70
C HIS A 476 6.10 -25.88 5.94
N LEU A 477 5.32 -26.60 6.77
CA LEU A 477 4.87 -26.07 8.06
C LEU A 477 6.07 -25.57 8.89
N SER A 478 6.02 -24.32 9.35
CA SER A 478 7.14 -23.61 9.99
C SER A 478 6.75 -22.87 11.27
N GLY A 479 5.48 -22.87 11.64
CA GLY A 479 5.08 -22.32 12.92
C GLY A 479 3.63 -22.59 13.28
N ILE A 480 3.37 -22.48 14.58
CA ILE A 480 2.03 -22.55 15.16
C ILE A 480 1.84 -21.32 16.03
N THR A 481 0.83 -20.53 15.70
CA THR A 481 0.52 -19.31 16.42
C THR A 481 -0.65 -19.55 17.36
N LEU A 482 -0.50 -19.22 18.64
CA LEU A 482 -1.51 -19.43 19.68
C LEU A 482 -1.90 -18.12 20.33
N LEU A 483 -3.18 -17.98 20.67
CA LEU A 483 -3.63 -16.90 21.53
C LEU A 483 -3.25 -17.20 23.00
N ILE A 484 -2.51 -16.30 23.63
CA ILE A 484 -2.01 -16.48 25.01
C ILE A 484 -2.66 -15.47 25.95
N GLY A 485 -3.02 -15.93 27.15
CA GLY A 485 -3.54 -15.11 28.25
C GLY A 485 -2.54 -15.08 29.40
N THR A 486 -1.95 -13.92 29.67
CA THR A 486 -1.06 -13.70 30.83
C THR A 486 -1.84 -13.20 32.04
N HIS A 487 -3.11 -12.81 31.88
CA HIS A 487 -3.95 -12.25 32.95
C HIS A 487 -3.43 -10.87 33.43
N GLY A 488 -3.01 -10.03 32.48
CA GLY A 488 -2.54 -8.67 32.70
C GLY A 488 -1.27 -8.56 33.56
N ARG A 489 -0.40 -9.59 33.57
CA ARG A 489 0.76 -9.65 34.47
C ARG A 489 2.01 -10.19 33.78
N ILE A 490 3.17 -10.01 34.44
CA ILE A 490 4.41 -10.69 34.08
C ILE A 490 4.38 -12.10 34.68
N ASN A 491 4.55 -13.10 33.82
CA ASN A 491 4.60 -14.52 34.14
C ASN A 491 6.02 -15.03 33.93
N THR A 492 6.55 -15.84 34.83
CA THR A 492 7.96 -16.27 34.76
C THR A 492 8.16 -17.73 34.40
N CYS A 493 7.07 -18.46 34.14
CA CYS A 493 7.11 -19.86 33.72
C CYS A 493 7.60 -20.00 32.28
N ASP A 494 8.13 -21.17 31.97
CA ASP A 494 8.44 -21.55 30.59
C ASP A 494 7.22 -22.22 29.94
N LEU A 495 7.06 -21.99 28.65
CA LEU A 495 6.10 -22.67 27.79
C LEU A 495 6.85 -23.44 26.73
N THR A 496 6.47 -24.69 26.51
CA THR A 496 7.05 -25.53 25.47
C THR A 496 5.94 -26.09 24.59
N LEU A 497 6.06 -25.85 23.29
CA LEU A 497 5.24 -26.47 22.26
C LEU A 497 6.00 -27.66 21.68
N HIS A 498 5.32 -28.80 21.60
CA HIS A 498 5.79 -30.05 21.01
C HIS A 498 4.91 -30.38 19.81
N LEU A 499 5.49 -30.70 18.67
CA LEU A 499 4.79 -31.06 17.43
C LEU A 499 5.15 -32.49 17.04
N ARG A 500 4.15 -33.33 16.79
CA ARG A 500 4.26 -34.76 16.49
C ARG A 500 3.34 -35.17 15.35
N GLU A 501 3.55 -36.36 14.81
CA GLU A 501 2.63 -36.97 13.82
C GLU A 501 1.27 -37.34 14.45
N SER A 502 1.26 -37.71 15.73
CA SER A 502 0.05 -38.04 16.47
C SER A 502 0.26 -37.87 17.98
N ALA A 503 -0.83 -37.92 18.76
CA ALA A 503 -0.77 -37.83 20.21
C ALA A 503 0.00 -38.99 20.88
N THR A 504 0.13 -40.14 20.20
CA THR A 504 0.83 -41.34 20.70
C THR A 504 2.22 -41.52 20.09
N ALA A 505 2.61 -40.70 19.13
CA ALA A 505 3.93 -40.75 18.53
C ALA A 505 5.01 -40.42 19.58
N GLN A 506 6.11 -41.18 19.58
CA GLN A 506 7.23 -40.96 20.50
C GLN A 506 8.25 -39.95 19.96
N THR A 507 8.24 -39.70 18.64
CA THR A 507 9.18 -38.81 17.98
C THR A 507 8.61 -37.40 17.88
N GLU A 508 9.32 -36.42 18.40
CA GLU A 508 9.05 -35.01 18.19
C GLU A 508 9.50 -34.59 16.78
N LEU A 509 8.59 -34.03 16.00
CA LEU A 509 8.93 -33.34 14.77
C LEU A 509 9.63 -32.02 15.10
N ARG A 510 9.09 -31.24 16.04
CA ARG A 510 9.67 -29.96 16.51
C ARG A 510 9.32 -29.70 17.97
N THR A 511 10.23 -29.02 18.66
CA THR A 511 10.03 -28.51 20.01
C THR A 511 10.49 -27.06 20.09
N VAL A 512 9.64 -26.19 20.63
CA VAL A 512 9.95 -24.75 20.77
C VAL A 512 9.60 -24.31 22.18
N SER A 513 10.54 -23.68 22.86
CA SER A 513 10.34 -23.14 24.22
C SER A 513 10.46 -21.62 24.25
N VAL A 514 9.61 -20.99 25.06
CA VAL A 514 9.64 -19.55 25.31
C VAL A 514 9.38 -19.26 26.78
N ASN A 515 10.05 -18.25 27.34
CA ASN A 515 9.71 -17.77 28.68
C ASN A 515 8.49 -16.84 28.62
N ALA A 516 7.52 -17.08 29.50
CA ALA A 516 6.25 -16.34 29.49
C ALA A 516 6.40 -14.85 29.79
N ALA A 517 7.56 -14.39 30.28
CA ALA A 517 7.81 -12.99 30.58
C ALA A 517 7.89 -12.12 29.33
N PHE A 518 8.11 -12.73 28.16
CA PHE A 518 8.15 -12.06 26.87
C PHE A 518 6.81 -12.11 26.13
N LEU A 519 5.76 -12.66 26.76
CA LEU A 519 4.43 -12.81 26.16
C LEU A 519 3.53 -11.63 26.54
N GLN A 520 2.64 -11.26 25.63
CA GLN A 520 1.66 -10.20 25.84
C GLN A 520 0.27 -10.77 26.11
N ASP A 521 -0.52 -10.10 26.96
CA ASP A 521 -1.85 -10.57 27.33
C ASP A 521 -2.85 -10.48 26.17
N VAL A 522 -3.60 -11.55 25.93
CA VAL A 522 -4.62 -11.64 24.88
C VAL A 522 -4.05 -11.33 23.48
N LYS A 523 -2.78 -11.70 23.26
CA LYS A 523 -2.09 -11.56 21.98
C LYS A 523 -1.70 -12.92 21.41
N TYR A 524 -1.57 -12.95 20.09
CA TYR A 524 -1.03 -14.10 19.39
C TYR A 524 0.47 -14.17 19.60
N PHE A 525 0.96 -15.36 19.91
CA PHE A 525 2.39 -15.67 19.96
C PHE A 525 2.69 -16.82 19.02
N GLN A 526 3.71 -16.64 18.17
CA GLN A 526 4.11 -17.62 17.19
C GLN A 526 5.26 -18.47 17.71
N PHE A 527 5.03 -19.79 17.80
CA PHE A 527 6.08 -20.79 18.00
C PHE A 527 6.66 -21.14 16.65
N SER A 528 7.76 -20.49 16.27
CA SER A 528 8.45 -20.70 15.00
C SER A 528 9.49 -21.81 15.09
N PHE A 529 9.60 -22.60 14.03
CA PHE A 529 10.56 -23.70 13.91
C PHE A 529 10.98 -23.93 12.45
N ASP A 530 12.08 -24.66 12.24
CA ASP A 530 12.55 -24.98 10.89
C ASP A 530 11.46 -25.68 10.06
N PRO A 531 11.23 -25.28 8.79
CA PRO A 531 10.14 -25.81 7.98
C PRO A 531 10.17 -27.34 7.85
N ILE A 532 8.99 -27.97 7.85
CA ILE A 532 8.83 -29.42 7.70
C ILE A 532 8.27 -29.73 6.31
N ALA A 533 9.03 -30.44 5.48
CA ALA A 533 8.59 -30.85 4.15
C ALA A 533 7.58 -32.02 4.17
N GLY A 534 6.82 -32.13 3.08
CA GLY A 534 5.76 -33.11 2.88
C GLY A 534 4.59 -32.99 3.85
N THR A 535 4.24 -31.80 4.37
CA THR A 535 3.17 -31.65 5.38
C THR A 535 1.77 -31.51 4.78
N LYS A 536 1.63 -31.12 3.51
CA LYS A 536 0.31 -30.85 2.91
C LYS A 536 -0.64 -32.05 3.03
N GLY A 537 -1.81 -31.81 3.61
CA GLY A 537 -2.84 -32.82 3.85
C GLY A 537 -2.54 -33.81 4.98
N LYS A 538 -1.37 -33.72 5.64
CA LYS A 538 -1.05 -34.60 6.77
C LYS A 538 -1.81 -34.15 8.02
N ARG A 539 -2.37 -35.14 8.71
CA ARG A 539 -2.91 -34.97 10.06
C ARG A 539 -1.74 -35.00 11.04
N LEU A 540 -1.61 -33.96 11.85
CA LEU A 540 -0.53 -33.75 12.82
C LEU A 540 -1.13 -33.38 14.18
N PHE A 541 -0.28 -33.37 15.21
CA PHE A 541 -0.68 -33.07 16.57
C PHE A 541 0.34 -32.16 17.23
N PHE A 542 -0.09 -31.08 17.88
CA PHE A 542 0.78 -30.31 18.77
C PHE A 542 0.25 -30.33 20.20
N GLU A 543 1.15 -30.28 21.19
CA GLU A 543 0.81 -30.06 22.59
C GLU A 543 1.64 -28.95 23.20
N VAL A 544 1.04 -28.21 24.12
CA VAL A 544 1.70 -27.13 24.87
C VAL A 544 1.69 -27.48 26.34
N GLU A 545 2.86 -27.38 26.96
CA GLU A 545 3.04 -27.58 28.39
C GLU A 545 3.78 -26.42 29.04
N SER A 546 3.65 -26.31 30.36
CA SER A 546 4.47 -25.42 31.19
C SER A 546 5.18 -26.25 32.27
N PRO A 547 6.46 -26.62 32.08
CA PRO A 547 7.17 -27.53 32.97
C PRO A 547 7.28 -27.03 34.41
N ASP A 548 7.30 -25.71 34.60
CA ASP A 548 7.44 -25.05 35.90
C ASP A 548 6.28 -24.09 36.22
N GLY A 549 5.17 -24.22 35.50
CA GLY A 549 3.98 -23.40 35.66
C GLY A 549 3.32 -23.60 37.03
N VAL A 550 3.08 -22.51 37.76
CA VAL A 550 2.34 -22.52 39.02
C VAL A 550 1.20 -21.52 38.97
N HIS A 551 0.15 -21.74 39.78
CA HIS A 551 -0.96 -20.79 39.85
C HIS A 551 -0.48 -19.37 40.12
N SER A 552 -1.13 -18.41 39.47
CA SER A 552 -0.71 -17.01 39.50
C SER A 552 0.67 -16.68 38.92
N ASP A 553 1.38 -17.63 38.30
CA ASP A 553 2.62 -17.41 37.53
C ASP A 553 2.60 -18.12 36.16
N ALA A 554 1.63 -19.01 35.93
CA ALA A 554 1.34 -19.66 34.64
C ALA A 554 0.46 -18.82 33.71
N VAL A 555 0.46 -19.15 32.41
CA VAL A 555 -0.44 -18.54 31.42
C VAL A 555 -1.64 -19.42 31.13
N SER A 556 -2.62 -18.88 30.41
CA SER A 556 -3.78 -19.61 29.88
C SER A 556 -3.74 -19.64 28.35
N LEU A 557 -4.32 -20.69 27.77
CA LEU A 557 -4.66 -20.75 26.35
C LEU A 557 -6.14 -20.45 26.15
N PHE A 558 -6.57 -20.33 24.90
CA PHE A 558 -7.97 -20.08 24.54
C PHE A 558 -8.48 -21.19 23.64
N ALA A 559 -9.78 -21.47 23.73
CA ALA A 559 -10.44 -22.44 22.87
C ALA A 559 -11.81 -21.93 22.38
N TYR A 560 -12.23 -22.35 21.20
CA TYR A 560 -13.57 -22.20 20.68
C TYR A 560 -14.53 -23.22 21.32
N THR A 561 -15.81 -22.88 21.42
CA THR A 561 -16.85 -23.74 22.03
C THR A 561 -17.49 -24.76 21.09
N ASP A 562 -17.11 -24.74 19.81
CA ASP A 562 -17.85 -25.42 18.74
C ASP A 562 -17.52 -26.93 18.68
N ARG A 563 -18.36 -27.70 17.98
CA ARG A 563 -18.44 -29.18 18.03
C ARG A 563 -17.12 -29.92 17.71
N LEU A 564 -17.03 -31.12 18.26
CA LEU A 564 -16.05 -32.16 17.95
C LEU A 564 -16.01 -32.46 16.44
N ASP A 565 -14.97 -32.00 15.77
CA ASP A 565 -14.52 -32.55 14.48
C ASP A 565 -13.44 -33.60 14.79
N GLU A 566 -13.60 -34.84 14.34
CA GLU A 566 -12.62 -35.90 14.54
C GLU A 566 -11.26 -35.53 13.93
N GLN A 567 -11.22 -34.66 12.92
CA GLN A 567 -9.99 -34.17 12.32
C GLN A 567 -9.32 -33.05 13.14
N ARG A 568 -10.07 -32.36 14.03
CA ARG A 568 -9.61 -31.19 14.81
C ARG A 568 -9.93 -31.33 16.29
N GLN A 569 -9.34 -32.34 16.93
CA GLN A 569 -9.62 -32.70 18.32
C GLN A 569 -8.70 -32.00 19.33
N LEU A 570 -9.30 -31.28 20.29
CA LEU A 570 -8.65 -30.77 21.51
C LEU A 570 -8.48 -31.90 22.55
N SER A 571 -7.42 -31.84 23.34
CA SER A 571 -7.18 -32.76 24.46
C SER A 571 -6.51 -32.07 25.65
N LEU A 572 -6.71 -32.63 26.84
CA LEU A 572 -6.01 -32.28 28.07
C LEU A 572 -5.35 -33.54 28.62
N ASN A 573 -4.03 -33.53 28.77
CA ASN A 573 -3.25 -34.67 29.26
C ASN A 573 -3.58 -35.97 28.47
N GLY A 574 -3.70 -35.86 27.15
CA GLY A 574 -4.05 -36.97 26.25
C GLY A 574 -5.52 -37.38 26.26
N LYS A 575 -6.38 -36.82 27.13
CA LYS A 575 -7.82 -37.09 27.13
C LYS A 575 -8.54 -36.11 26.22
N ALA A 576 -9.28 -36.63 25.24
CA ALA A 576 -10.07 -35.83 24.32
C ALA A 576 -11.09 -34.92 25.05
N MET A 577 -11.25 -33.70 24.53
CA MET A 577 -12.17 -32.68 25.01
C MET A 577 -12.90 -32.03 23.84
N ALA A 578 -14.09 -31.49 24.10
CA ALA A 578 -14.81 -30.69 23.11
C ALA A 578 -14.16 -29.30 22.98
N GLY A 579 -14.14 -28.78 21.75
CA GLY A 579 -13.58 -27.49 21.40
C GLY A 579 -12.32 -27.61 20.54
N GLU A 580 -11.77 -26.46 20.20
CA GLU A 580 -10.58 -26.30 19.35
C GLU A 580 -9.74 -25.17 19.95
N LEU A 581 -8.43 -25.33 20.12
CA LEU A 581 -7.57 -24.21 20.52
C LEU A 581 -7.71 -23.05 19.52
N VAL A 582 -7.53 -21.82 19.99
CA VAL A 582 -7.45 -20.66 19.09
C VAL A 582 -6.02 -20.60 18.53
N TYR A 583 -5.83 -21.16 17.33
CA TYR A 583 -4.52 -21.23 16.66
C TYR A 583 -4.59 -20.87 15.17
N THR A 584 -3.43 -20.51 14.60
CA THR A 584 -3.22 -20.45 13.15
C THR A 584 -1.89 -21.14 12.79
N LEU A 585 -1.78 -21.60 11.55
CA LEU A 585 -0.60 -22.31 11.04
C LEU A 585 0.21 -21.39 10.14
N SER A 586 1.53 -21.46 10.24
CA SER A 586 2.46 -20.71 9.40
C SER A 586 3.24 -21.68 8.53
N TYR A 587 3.36 -21.36 7.24
CA TYR A 587 4.08 -22.17 6.27
C TYR A 587 5.19 -21.32 5.65
N TYR A 588 6.38 -21.89 5.51
CA TYR A 588 7.51 -21.23 4.86
C TYR A 588 7.50 -21.69 3.41
N LEU A 589 7.29 -20.79 2.47
CA LEU A 589 7.29 -21.18 1.06
C LEU A 589 8.70 -21.48 0.58
#